data_AF-A0A7C3RPE1-F1
#
_entry.id   AF-A0A7C3RPE1-F1
#
_cell.length_a   1.000
_cell.length_b   1.000
_cell.length_c   1.000
_cell.angle_alpha   90.00
_cell.angle_beta   90.00
_cell.angle_gamma   90.00
#
_symmetry.space_group_name_H-M   'P 1'
#
loop_
_entity.id
_entity.type
_entity.pdbx_description
1 polymer ?
#
loop_
_entity_poly.entity_id
_entity_poly.type
_entity_poly.pdbx_seq_one_letter_code
_entity_poly.pdbx_strand_id
1 'polypeptide(L)'
;MRKNIRIDNPVSGSGFTSRNRAKRFVAQGRAEWVEPGVSIRFIQSDHRHASAQASVEATRYWYERAAGSGMAGLTELANLPMVAPGMALGLGRRKGASRHTFVANSGTLALNEAHHQKFA
;
A
#
# COMPACT_ATOMS: atom_id res chain seq x y z
N MET A 1 -0.66 1.51 -23.32
CA MET A 1 0.62 1.38 -22.59
C MET A 1 0.37 1.48 -21.08
N ARG A 2 0.78 0.51 -20.24
CA ARG A 2 0.51 0.53 -18.78
C ARG A 2 1.20 1.72 -18.09
N LYS A 3 0.51 2.47 -17.24
CA LYS A 3 1.08 3.64 -16.54
C LYS A 3 1.93 3.25 -15.32
N ASN A 4 1.63 2.10 -14.73
CA ASN A 4 2.24 1.58 -13.52
C ASN A 4 3.15 0.39 -13.85
N ILE A 5 4.28 0.32 -13.16
CA ILE A 5 5.33 -0.69 -13.22
C ILE A 5 5.34 -1.42 -11.89
N ARG A 6 5.42 -2.75 -11.92
CA ARG A 6 5.52 -3.57 -10.71
C ARG A 6 6.92 -3.48 -10.11
N ILE A 7 7.02 -3.45 -8.79
CA ILE A 7 8.27 -3.62 -8.05
C ILE A 7 8.25 -5.05 -7.51
N ASP A 8 9.22 -5.86 -7.89
CA ASP A 8 9.24 -7.28 -7.50
C ASP A 8 9.73 -7.49 -6.05
N ASN A 9 10.59 -6.60 -5.55
CA ASN A 9 11.08 -6.58 -4.17
C ASN A 9 10.79 -5.25 -3.47
N PRO A 10 9.50 -4.95 -3.20
CA PRO A 10 9.15 -3.74 -2.48
C PRO A 10 9.66 -3.82 -1.03
N VAL A 11 10.22 -2.72 -0.53
CA VAL A 11 10.70 -2.61 0.86
C VAL A 11 9.53 -2.41 1.84
N SER A 12 8.53 -1.62 1.44
CA SER A 12 7.26 -1.47 2.16
C SER A 12 6.16 -0.95 1.22
N GLY A 13 4.90 -1.20 1.60
CA GLY A 13 3.72 -0.61 0.93
C GLY A 13 3.39 -1.19 -0.45
N SER A 14 2.94 -0.31 -1.35
CA SER A 14 2.43 -0.69 -2.68
C SER A 14 3.58 -1.13 -3.60
N GLY A 15 3.53 -2.38 -4.06
CA GLY A 15 4.49 -2.98 -5.00
C GLY A 15 4.42 -2.42 -6.43
N PHE A 16 4.08 -1.13 -6.58
CA PHE A 16 3.91 -0.46 -7.85
C PHE A 16 4.50 0.94 -7.85
N THR A 17 5.04 1.35 -8.99
CA THR A 17 5.54 2.70 -9.22
C THR A 17 5.14 3.20 -10.60
N SER A 18 5.24 4.50 -10.86
CA SER A 18 4.96 5.02 -12.20
C SER A 18 6.11 4.71 -13.16
N ARG A 19 5.82 4.58 -14.46
CA ARG A 19 6.85 4.31 -15.48
C ARG A 19 8.02 5.30 -15.44
N ASN A 20 7.72 6.59 -15.30
CA ASN A 20 8.77 7.61 -15.27
C ASN A 20 9.66 7.47 -14.03
N ARG A 21 9.08 7.08 -12.89
CA ARG A 21 9.84 6.83 -11.67
C ARG A 21 10.69 5.56 -11.78
N ALA A 22 10.17 4.50 -12.37
CA ALA A 22 10.93 3.28 -12.66
C ALA A 22 12.14 3.55 -13.55
N LYS A 23 11.96 4.29 -14.65
CA LYS A 23 13.07 4.72 -15.53
C LYS A 23 14.14 5.49 -14.76
N ARG A 24 13.74 6.39 -13.86
CA ARG A 24 14.68 7.16 -13.01
C ARG A 24 15.47 6.25 -12.06
N PHE A 25 14.83 5.26 -11.44
CA PHE A 25 15.55 4.33 -10.56
C PHE A 25 16.59 3.51 -11.31
N VAL A 26 16.25 3.05 -12.52
CA VAL A 26 17.17 2.28 -13.36
C VAL A 26 18.32 3.17 -13.86
N ALA A 27 18.03 4.38 -14.35
CA ALA A 27 19.06 5.33 -14.78
C ALA A 27 20.02 5.75 -13.65
N GLN A 28 19.54 5.76 -12.40
CA GLN A 28 20.36 6.05 -11.21
C GLN A 28 21.16 4.84 -10.71
N GLY A 29 21.06 3.67 -11.36
CA GLY A 29 21.72 2.44 -10.91
C GLY A 29 21.17 1.89 -9.58
N ARG A 30 19.92 2.21 -9.24
CA ARG A 30 19.27 1.76 -7.99
C ARG A 30 18.42 0.51 -8.19
N ALA A 31 17.99 0.26 -9.42
CA ALA A 31 17.12 -0.83 -9.79
C ALA A 31 17.49 -1.37 -11.17
N GLU A 32 17.15 -2.62 -11.41
CA GLU A 32 17.24 -3.29 -12.70
C GLU A 32 15.84 -3.55 -13.26
N TRP A 33 15.73 -3.59 -14.60
CA TRP A 33 14.52 -4.11 -15.25
C TRP A 33 14.54 -5.63 -15.15
N VAL A 34 13.50 -6.21 -14.55
CA VAL A 34 13.29 -7.66 -14.60
C VAL A 34 12.58 -8.01 -15.90
N GLU A 35 11.52 -7.27 -16.22
CA GLU A 35 10.88 -7.27 -17.52
C GLU A 35 10.74 -5.83 -18.02
N PRO A 36 11.40 -5.44 -19.13
CA PRO A 36 11.42 -4.07 -19.63
C PRO A 36 10.02 -3.48 -19.80
N GLY A 37 9.72 -2.43 -19.04
CA GLY A 37 8.42 -1.74 -19.11
C GLY A 37 7.27 -2.44 -18.40
N VAL A 38 7.53 -3.53 -17.67
CA VAL A 38 6.54 -4.26 -16.85
C VAL A 38 6.92 -4.28 -15.38
N SER A 39 8.15 -4.68 -15.04
CA SER A 39 8.62 -4.76 -13.65
C SER A 39 10.08 -4.35 -13.47
N ILE A 40 10.37 -3.82 -12.28
CA ILE A 40 11.72 -3.51 -11.82
C ILE A 40 12.02 -4.21 -10.49
N ARG A 41 13.30 -4.42 -10.22
CA ARG A 41 13.81 -4.91 -8.94
C ARG A 41 14.87 -3.94 -8.42
N PHE A 42 14.74 -3.52 -7.17
CA PHE A 42 15.77 -2.72 -6.51
C PHE A 42 16.99 -3.58 -6.21
N ILE A 43 18.17 -3.00 -6.38
CA ILE A 43 19.44 -3.67 -6.08
C ILE A 43 19.61 -3.71 -4.56
N GLN A 44 19.72 -4.91 -4.00
CA GLN A 44 19.80 -5.11 -2.55
C GLN A 44 21.10 -4.58 -1.94
N SER A 45 22.19 -4.58 -2.71
CA SER A 45 23.48 -4.02 -2.28
C SER A 45 23.51 -2.48 -2.27
N ASP A 46 22.50 -1.79 -2.82
CA ASP A 46 22.41 -0.34 -2.73
C ASP A 46 22.13 0.08 -1.28
N HIS A 47 23.03 0.88 -0.70
CA HIS A 47 22.89 1.43 0.65
C HIS A 47 21.54 2.13 0.88
N ARG A 48 20.92 2.71 -0.15
CA ARG A 48 19.60 3.36 -0.05
C ARG A 48 18.47 2.33 0.11
N HIS A 49 18.61 1.17 -0.52
CA HIS A 49 17.67 0.06 -0.33
C HIS A 49 17.82 -0.52 1.08
N ALA A 50 19.07 -0.76 1.51
CA ALA A 50 19.37 -1.24 2.86
C ALA A 50 18.88 -0.28 3.96
N SER A 51 19.10 1.03 3.79
CA SER A 51 18.61 2.06 4.72
C SER A 51 17.08 2.10 4.79
N ALA A 52 16.40 1.95 3.64
CA ALA A 52 14.95 1.86 3.61
C ALA A 52 14.45 0.60 4.33
N GLN A 53 15.11 -0.55 4.13
CA GLN A 53 14.80 -1.81 4.82
C GLN A 53 14.97 -1.66 6.33
N ALA A 54 16.11 -1.15 6.79
CA ALA A 54 16.39 -0.93 8.20
C ALA A 54 15.34 -0.02 8.87
N SER A 55 14.87 1.01 8.16
CA SER A 55 13.82 1.91 8.67
C SER A 55 12.47 1.18 8.85
N VAL A 56 12.12 0.33 7.89
CA VAL A 56 10.89 -0.49 7.94
C VAL A 56 10.99 -1.54 9.04
N GLU A 57 12.13 -2.21 9.17
CA GLU A 57 12.39 -3.18 10.22
C GLU A 57 12.38 -2.56 11.61
N ALA A 58 13.02 -1.39 11.78
CA ALA A 58 12.97 -0.66 13.04
C ALA A 58 11.54 -0.28 13.42
N THR A 59 10.75 0.20 12.44
CA THR A 59 9.33 0.49 12.65
C THR A 59 8.60 -0.77 13.11
N ARG A 60 8.75 -1.87 12.38
CA ARG A 60 8.14 -3.17 12.71
C ARG A 60 8.50 -3.64 14.13
N TYR A 61 9.78 -3.62 14.47
CA TYR A 61 10.29 -4.04 15.77
C TYR A 61 9.65 -3.28 16.93
N TRP A 62 9.55 -1.94 16.84
CA TRP A 62 8.97 -1.15 17.92
C TRP A 62 7.47 -1.40 18.11
N TYR A 63 6.72 -1.59 17.01
CA TYR A 63 5.31 -1.93 17.11
C TYR A 63 5.08 -3.35 17.63
N GLU A 64 5.89 -4.33 17.23
CA GLU A 64 5.83 -5.69 17.79
C GLU A 64 6.14 -5.68 19.29
N ARG A 65 7.14 -4.89 19.71
CA ARG A 65 7.46 -4.71 21.13
C ARG A 65 6.30 -4.07 21.91
N ALA A 66 5.64 -3.07 21.34
CA ALA A 66 4.46 -2.45 21.94
C ALA A 66 3.30 -3.45 22.06
N ALA A 67 3.13 -4.33 21.06
CA ALA A 67 2.14 -5.41 21.09
C ALA A 67 2.32 -6.35 22.29
N GLY A 68 3.58 -6.74 22.57
CA GLY A 68 3.90 -7.54 23.75
C GLY A 68 3.59 -6.87 25.10
N SER A 69 3.41 -5.54 25.13
CA SER A 69 3.04 -4.77 26.33
C SER A 69 1.54 -4.46 26.45
N GLY A 70 0.70 -5.04 25.58
CA GLY A 70 -0.75 -4.85 25.59
C GLY A 70 -1.26 -3.67 24.76
N MET A 71 -0.41 -3.03 23.95
CA MET A 71 -0.80 -2.02 22.95
C MET A 71 -1.11 -2.70 21.61
N ALA A 72 -1.88 -2.07 20.72
CA ALA A 72 -2.19 -2.70 19.43
C ALA A 72 -0.96 -2.77 18.49
N GLY A 73 -0.70 -3.96 17.91
CA GLY A 73 0.36 -4.17 16.93
C GLY A 73 0.02 -3.61 15.53
N LEU A 74 1.00 -3.55 14.61
CA LEU A 74 0.77 -3.01 13.25
C LEU A 74 -0.36 -3.74 12.49
N THR A 75 -0.49 -5.05 12.66
CA THR A 75 -1.54 -5.87 12.04
C THR A 75 -2.92 -5.54 12.60
N GLU A 76 -3.00 -5.30 13.91
CA GLU A 76 -4.24 -4.95 14.58
C GLU A 76 -4.65 -3.53 14.21
N LEU A 77 -3.69 -2.60 14.16
CA LEU A 77 -3.88 -1.23 13.67
C LEU A 77 -4.35 -1.19 12.20
N ALA A 78 -3.83 -2.06 11.35
CA ALA A 78 -4.25 -2.14 9.94
C ALA A 78 -5.71 -2.60 9.78
N ASN A 79 -6.23 -3.36 10.75
CA ASN A 79 -7.61 -3.85 10.77
C ASN A 79 -8.57 -2.95 11.54
N LEU A 80 -8.08 -1.86 12.16
CA LEU A 80 -8.95 -0.89 12.80
C LEU A 80 -9.80 -0.18 11.74
N PRO A 81 -11.12 -0.09 11.93
CA PRO A 81 -11.95 0.70 11.04
C PRO A 81 -11.44 2.14 11.09
N MET A 82 -11.03 2.68 9.94
CA MET A 82 -10.62 4.08 9.79
C MET A 82 -11.87 4.99 9.83
N VAL A 83 -12.59 4.92 10.94
CA VAL A 83 -13.82 5.63 11.24
C VAL A 83 -13.54 6.40 12.53
N ALA A 84 -13.81 7.71 12.53
CA ALA A 84 -13.63 8.52 13.72
C ALA A 84 -14.34 7.88 14.93
N PRO A 85 -13.75 7.85 16.14
CA PRO A 85 -14.29 7.10 17.27
C PRO A 85 -15.76 7.42 17.59
N GLY A 86 -16.16 8.69 17.47
CA GLY A 86 -17.56 9.11 17.64
C GLY A 86 -18.50 8.54 16.58
N MET A 87 -18.04 8.30 15.36
CA MET A 87 -18.82 7.62 14.32
C MET A 87 -18.89 6.11 14.55
N ALA A 88 -17.81 5.49 15.04
CA ALA A 88 -17.77 4.06 15.36
C ALA A 88 -18.67 3.71 16.56
N LEU A 89 -18.77 4.61 17.54
CA LEU A 89 -19.63 4.48 18.72
C LEU A 89 -21.06 5.00 18.51
N GLY A 90 -21.41 5.46 17.31
CA GLY A 90 -22.76 5.96 16.98
C GLY A 90 -23.11 7.34 17.60
N LEU A 91 -22.14 8.04 18.18
CA LEU A 91 -22.29 9.31 18.88
C LEU A 91 -22.05 10.56 18.00
N GLY A 92 -21.51 10.39 16.79
CA GLY A 92 -21.06 11.49 15.92
C GLY A 92 -22.00 11.77 14.73
N ARG A 93 -22.20 13.06 14.42
CA ARG A 93 -22.72 13.49 13.10
C ARG A 93 -21.54 13.68 12.14
N ARG A 94 -21.64 13.20 10.90
CA ARG A 94 -20.62 13.43 9.85
C ARG A 94 -20.55 14.93 9.53
N LYS A 95 -19.65 15.67 10.16
CA LYS A 95 -19.35 17.06 9.80
C LYS A 95 -18.00 17.08 9.08
N GLY A 96 -18.03 17.32 7.78
CA GLY A 96 -16.82 17.51 6.96
C GLY A 96 -16.18 16.22 6.45
N ALA A 97 -16.72 15.71 5.35
CA ALA A 97 -16.10 14.83 4.33
C ALA A 97 -17.30 14.18 3.61
N SER A 98 -17.58 14.65 2.40
CA SER A 98 -18.73 14.15 1.63
C SER A 98 -18.46 12.70 1.21
N ARG A 99 -19.51 12.01 0.75
CA ARG A 99 -19.43 10.63 0.22
C ARG A 99 -18.29 10.46 -0.81
N HIS A 100 -17.89 11.53 -1.52
CA HIS A 100 -16.79 11.52 -2.48
C HIS A 100 -15.39 11.43 -1.84
N THR A 101 -15.19 11.89 -0.61
CA THR A 101 -13.89 11.86 0.06
C THR A 101 -13.50 10.45 0.51
N PHE A 102 -14.47 9.61 0.87
CA PHE A 102 -14.22 8.23 1.33
C PHE A 102 -14.14 7.20 0.18
N VAL A 103 -14.76 7.48 -0.97
CA VAL A 103 -14.64 6.62 -2.16
C VAL A 103 -13.21 6.64 -2.73
N ALA A 104 -12.47 7.74 -2.55
CA ALA A 104 -11.07 7.84 -2.96
C ALA A 104 -10.11 6.96 -2.14
N ASN A 105 -10.51 6.52 -0.93
CA ASN A 105 -9.69 5.71 -0.03
C ASN A 105 -10.12 4.23 0.04
N SER A 106 -11.21 3.85 -0.63
CA SER A 106 -11.70 2.47 -0.74
C SER A 106 -11.52 1.96 -2.18
N GLY A 107 -10.28 1.93 -2.64
CA GLY A 107 -9.92 1.05 -3.73
C GLY A 107 -10.10 -0.40 -3.27
N THR A 108 -10.93 -1.16 -4.00
CA THR A 108 -11.20 -2.61 -3.92
C THR A 108 -12.20 -3.11 -2.89
N LEU A 109 -13.48 -3.19 -3.29
CA LEU A 109 -14.27 -4.43 -3.32
C LEU A 109 -15.40 -4.25 -4.36
N ALA A 110 -15.02 -4.14 -5.65
CA ALA A 110 -15.94 -4.44 -6.74
C ALA A 110 -15.74 -5.91 -7.08
N LEU A 111 -16.35 -6.79 -6.30
CA LEU A 111 -16.53 -8.19 -6.69
C LEU A 111 -17.63 -8.23 -7.75
N ASN A 112 -17.29 -8.91 -8.83
CA ASN A 112 -18.15 -9.28 -9.95
C ASN A 112 -19.55 -9.71 -9.49
N GLU A 113 -20.57 -9.10 -10.07
CA GLU A 113 -21.83 -9.80 -10.36
C GLU A 113 -22.58 -9.10 -11.50
N ALA A 114 -23.25 -9.91 -12.31
CA ALA A 114 -24.14 -9.57 -13.43
C ALA A 114 -23.54 -9.50 -14.85
N HIS A 115 -23.15 -10.66 -15.38
CA HIS A 115 -23.50 -11.04 -16.76
C HIS A 115 -23.95 -12.50 -16.79
N HIS A 116 -25.23 -12.73 -16.47
CA HIS A 116 -25.93 -13.95 -16.89
C HIS A 116 -27.02 -13.59 -17.90
N GLN A 117 -26.78 -14.07 -19.12
CA GLN A 117 -27.72 -14.47 -20.17
C GLN A 117 -29.22 -14.25 -19.91
N LYS A 118 -29.86 -13.51 -20.82
CA LYS A 118 -31.25 -13.78 -21.21
C LYS A 118 -31.24 -14.39 -22.60
N PHE A 119 -31.41 -15.72 -22.64
CA PHE A 119 -31.94 -16.44 -23.79
C PHE A 119 -33.30 -16.98 -23.36
N ALA A 120 -34.36 -16.47 -23.98
CA ALA A 120 -35.62 -17.14 -24.31
C ALA A 120 -36.35 -16.21 -25.27
#